data_AF-A0A1S3XY64-F1
#
_entry.id   AF-A0A1S3XY64-F1
#
_cell.length_a   1.000
_cell.length_b   1.000
_cell.length_c   1.000
_cell.angle_alpha   90.00
_cell.angle_beta   90.00
_cell.angle_gamma   90.00
#
_symmetry.space_group_name_H-M   'P 1'
#
loop_
_entity.id
_entity.type
_entity.pdbx_description
1 polymer ?
#
loop_
_entity_poly.entity_id
_entity_poly.type
_entity_poly.pdbx_seq_one_letter_code
_entity_poly.pdbx_strand_id
1 'polypeptide(L)'
;MNGLSKLAAYSLSVMDGERKRVTKEDLCDHAWEFHFTEDAPEYWRMLDPYWNGTGPPLRRYFLPDGSQTAEPDDKVWGGHESCYSIVTSLLADGKIRQHYVRINRWPPMYVTRKEDWSWEISNNLCIYRSIPDADKEEGTGPLFLLY
;
A
#
# COMPACT_ATOMS: atom_id res chain seq x y z
N MET A 1 -21.03 19.63 12.91
CA MET A 1 -21.03 18.73 11.75
C MET A 1 -21.82 17.49 12.13
N ASN A 2 -22.91 17.18 11.43
CA ASN A 2 -23.72 15.99 11.73
C ASN A 2 -22.95 14.74 11.29
N GLY A 3 -22.51 13.93 12.24
CA GLY A 3 -21.89 12.64 11.95
C GLY A 3 -22.84 11.70 11.21
N LEU A 4 -22.27 10.78 10.43
CA LEU A 4 -23.02 9.74 9.71
C LEU A 4 -23.88 8.92 10.69
N SER A 5 -25.08 8.52 10.27
CA SER A 5 -25.88 7.58 11.05
C SER A 5 -25.15 6.22 11.14
N LYS A 6 -25.37 5.46 12.21
CA LYS A 6 -24.73 4.13 12.39
C LYS A 6 -24.94 3.21 11.19
N LEU A 7 -26.13 3.23 10.58
CA LEU A 7 -26.45 2.45 9.40
C LEU A 7 -25.67 2.94 8.17
N ALA A 8 -25.56 4.25 7.97
CA ALA A 8 -24.77 4.80 6.89
C ALA A 8 -23.27 4.46 7.03
N ALA A 9 -22.72 4.59 8.25
CA ALA A 9 -21.35 4.21 8.55
C ALA A 9 -21.10 2.72 8.29
N TYR A 10 -21.99 1.83 8.74
CA TYR A 10 -21.90 0.39 8.49
C TYR A 10 -21.95 0.06 6.99
N SER A 11 -22.90 0.61 6.25
CA SER A 11 -23.00 0.38 4.80
C SER A 11 -21.76 0.86 4.05
N LEU A 12 -21.21 2.03 4.42
CA LEU A 12 -19.96 2.53 3.85
C LEU A 12 -18.79 1.61 4.17
N SER A 13 -18.71 1.10 5.39
CA SER A 13 -17.70 0.12 5.81
C SER A 13 -17.77 -1.15 4.94
N VAL A 14 -18.96 -1.73 4.76
CA VAL A 14 -19.14 -2.94 3.92
C VAL A 14 -18.74 -2.66 2.47
N MET A 15 -19.17 -1.52 1.91
CA MET A 15 -18.78 -1.12 0.56
C MET A 15 -17.27 -0.90 0.41
N ASP A 16 -16.63 -0.35 1.43
CA ASP A 16 -15.18 -0.11 1.46
C ASP A 16 -14.38 -1.43 1.52
N GLY A 17 -14.87 -2.41 2.28
CA GLY A 17 -14.28 -3.76 2.35
C GLY A 17 -14.29 -4.50 1.01
N GLU A 18 -15.25 -4.23 0.13
CA GLU A 18 -15.35 -4.84 -1.20
C GLU A 18 -14.58 -4.09 -2.31
N ARG A 19 -13.88 -3.00 -1.96
CA ARG A 19 -13.17 -2.19 -2.95
C ARG A 19 -12.02 -2.97 -3.60
N LYS A 20 -11.91 -2.82 -4.92
CA LYS A 20 -10.80 -3.37 -5.73
C LYS A 20 -9.89 -2.28 -6.30
N ARG A 21 -10.11 -1.03 -5.88
CA ARG A 21 -9.44 0.15 -6.42
C ARG A 21 -8.86 0.98 -5.30
N VAL A 22 -7.56 1.20 -5.38
CA VAL A 22 -6.84 2.14 -4.53
C VAL A 22 -6.90 3.52 -5.19
N THR A 23 -7.12 4.54 -4.38
CA THR A 23 -7.00 5.95 -4.79
C THR A 23 -5.66 6.51 -4.33
N LYS A 24 -5.38 7.76 -4.69
CA LYS A 24 -4.16 8.42 -4.26
C LYS A 24 -4.18 8.69 -2.75
N GLU A 25 -5.35 9.01 -2.22
CA GLU A 25 -5.60 9.24 -0.81
C GLU A 25 -5.28 7.96 -0.02
N ASP A 26 -5.80 6.80 -0.44
CA ASP A 26 -5.44 5.52 0.19
C ASP A 26 -3.92 5.26 0.17
N LEU A 27 -3.18 5.68 -0.86
CA LEU A 27 -1.73 5.53 -0.87
C LEU A 27 -1.04 6.45 0.15
N CYS A 28 -1.49 7.70 0.23
CA CYS A 28 -0.84 8.74 1.04
C CYS A 28 -1.21 8.67 2.53
N ASP A 29 -2.40 8.16 2.86
CA ASP A 29 -2.91 8.15 4.24
C ASP A 29 -2.19 7.10 5.11
N HIS A 30 -1.64 6.07 4.45
CA HIS A 30 -0.98 4.94 5.08
C HIS A 30 0.55 4.99 5.01
N ALA A 31 1.19 4.53 6.07
CA ALA A 31 2.54 3.98 5.96
C ALA A 31 2.45 2.56 5.36
N TRP A 32 3.47 2.14 4.62
CA TRP A 32 3.48 0.82 3.96
C TRP A 32 4.70 0.02 4.37
N GLU A 33 4.49 -1.20 4.85
CA GLU A 33 5.55 -2.20 5.00
C GLU A 33 5.94 -2.74 3.63
N PHE A 34 7.24 -2.83 3.38
CA PHE A 34 7.81 -3.29 2.13
C PHE A 34 8.75 -4.46 2.36
N HIS A 35 8.63 -5.48 1.52
CA HIS A 35 9.63 -6.53 1.39
C HIS A 35 9.67 -7.11 -0.03
N PHE A 36 10.79 -7.72 -0.38
CA PHE A 36 10.93 -8.51 -1.60
C PHE A 36 10.30 -9.89 -1.43
N THR A 37 9.86 -10.49 -2.53
CA THR A 37 9.42 -11.89 -2.57
C THR A 37 10.62 -12.81 -2.78
N GLU A 38 10.39 -14.13 -2.70
CA GLU A 38 11.44 -15.14 -2.96
C GLU A 38 12.00 -15.10 -4.39
N ASP A 39 11.17 -14.67 -5.34
CA ASP A 39 11.51 -14.52 -6.76
C ASP A 39 12.45 -13.34 -7.03
N ALA A 40 12.66 -12.46 -6.05
CA ALA A 40 13.57 -11.35 -6.18
C ALA A 40 15.04 -11.83 -6.20
N PRO A 41 15.92 -11.17 -6.99
CA PRO A 41 17.34 -11.49 -6.99
C PRO A 41 17.94 -11.49 -5.58
N GLU A 42 18.82 -12.46 -5.30
CA GLU A 42 19.40 -12.68 -3.96
C GLU A 42 20.03 -11.42 -3.38
N TYR A 43 20.72 -10.63 -4.21
CA TYR A 43 21.28 -9.34 -3.79
C TYR A 43 20.25 -8.42 -3.11
N TRP A 44 19.05 -8.30 -3.68
CA TRP A 44 17.98 -7.46 -3.12
C TRP A 44 17.43 -8.04 -1.83
N ARG A 45 17.25 -9.37 -1.77
CA ARG A 45 16.82 -10.06 -0.54
C ARG A 45 17.84 -9.91 0.59
N MET A 46 19.14 -9.90 0.29
CA MET A 46 20.18 -9.66 1.31
C MET A 46 20.13 -8.25 1.91
N LEU A 47 19.58 -7.27 1.21
CA LEU A 47 19.39 -5.91 1.71
C LEU A 47 18.09 -5.73 2.50
N ASP A 48 17.20 -6.73 2.46
CA ASP A 48 15.88 -6.68 3.05
C ASP A 48 15.86 -7.30 4.46
N PRO A 49 15.56 -6.51 5.50
CA PRO A 49 15.35 -6.98 6.88
C PRO A 49 14.44 -8.19 7.01
N TYR A 50 13.41 -8.30 6.17
CA TYR A 50 12.48 -9.44 6.17
C TYR A 50 13.20 -10.78 5.92
N TRP A 51 14.19 -10.78 5.03
CA TRP A 51 14.92 -11.99 4.64
C TRP A 51 16.17 -12.23 5.49
N ASN A 52 16.89 -11.18 5.86
CA ASN A 52 18.16 -11.30 6.58
C ASN A 52 18.02 -11.22 8.12
N GLY A 53 16.83 -10.92 8.64
CA GLY A 53 16.52 -10.87 10.07
C GLY A 53 17.22 -9.74 10.83
N THR A 54 17.71 -8.71 10.14
CA THR A 54 18.54 -7.66 10.74
C THR A 54 17.74 -6.52 11.41
N GLY A 55 16.42 -6.50 11.30
CA GLY A 55 15.60 -5.41 11.85
C GLY A 55 14.12 -5.48 11.49
N PRO A 56 13.36 -4.41 11.78
CA PRO A 56 11.95 -4.31 11.39
C PRO A 56 11.79 -4.25 9.86
N PRO A 57 10.59 -4.58 9.33
CA PRO A 57 10.30 -4.41 7.92
C PRO A 57 10.55 -2.98 7.42
N LEU A 58 10.95 -2.84 6.15
CA LEU A 58 11.18 -1.53 5.54
C LEU A 58 9.86 -0.77 5.42
N ARG A 59 9.92 0.56 5.56
CA ARG A 59 8.74 1.42 5.45
C ARG A 59 8.80 2.33 4.22
N ARG A 60 7.64 2.53 3.61
CA ARG A 60 7.46 3.35 2.40
C ARG A 60 6.32 4.31 2.61
N TYR A 61 6.50 5.54 2.12
CA TYR A 61 5.52 6.61 2.26
C TYR A 61 5.24 7.20 0.89
N PHE A 62 3.99 7.15 0.46
CA PHE A 62 3.56 7.79 -0.78
C PHE A 62 3.16 9.23 -0.47
N LEU A 63 3.65 10.18 -1.27
CA LEU A 63 3.41 11.60 -1.02
C LEU A 63 2.39 12.18 -2.03
N PRO A 64 1.63 13.22 -1.65
CA PRO A 64 0.66 13.85 -2.53
C PRO A 64 1.24 14.49 -3.79
N ASP A 65 2.55 14.73 -3.86
CA ASP A 65 3.22 15.25 -5.06
C ASP A 65 3.50 14.15 -6.11
N GLY A 66 3.25 12.88 -5.77
CA GLY A 66 3.54 11.74 -6.63
C GLY A 66 4.91 11.11 -6.37
N SER A 67 5.66 11.59 -5.37
CA SER A 67 6.92 10.96 -4.95
C SER A 67 6.68 9.86 -3.90
N GLN A 68 7.67 8.97 -3.76
CA GLN A 68 7.69 7.97 -2.71
C GLN A 68 9.01 8.06 -1.95
N THR A 69 8.92 8.07 -0.63
CA THR A 69 10.08 8.14 0.27
C THR A 69 10.19 6.88 1.15
N ALA A 70 11.32 6.77 1.83
CA ALA A 70 11.67 5.66 2.73
C ALA A 70 12.43 6.21 3.94
N GLU A 71 12.71 5.34 4.91
CA GLU A 71 13.53 5.69 6.06
C GLU A 71 14.99 6.02 5.67
N PRO A 72 15.70 6.87 6.42
CA PRO A 72 17.06 7.29 6.07
C PRO A 72 18.10 6.17 6.01
N ASP A 73 17.91 5.09 6.76
CA ASP A 73 18.80 3.92 6.83
C ASP A 73 18.42 2.81 5.84
N ASP A 74 17.43 3.07 4.97
CA ASP A 74 16.98 2.11 3.97
C ASP A 74 18.05 1.86 2.89
N LYS A 75 18.70 0.70 2.99
CA LYS A 75 19.75 0.26 2.07
C LYS A 75 19.24 -0.17 0.69
N VAL A 76 17.95 -0.50 0.57
CA VAL A 76 17.31 -0.87 -0.70
C VAL A 76 17.01 0.39 -1.52
N TRP A 77 16.53 1.44 -0.86
CA TRP A 77 16.15 2.69 -1.48
C TRP A 77 17.34 3.62 -1.73
N GLY A 78 18.32 3.62 -0.83
CA GLY A 78 19.62 4.25 -1.04
C GLY A 78 19.58 5.76 -1.30
N GLY A 79 18.51 6.45 -0.88
CA GLY A 79 18.34 7.90 -1.08
C GLY A 79 17.98 8.32 -2.51
N HIS A 80 17.56 7.39 -3.37
CA HIS A 80 17.10 7.72 -4.72
C HIS A 80 15.69 8.32 -4.71
N GLU A 81 15.48 9.35 -5.53
CA GLU A 81 14.15 9.85 -5.83
C GLU A 81 13.32 8.76 -6.53
N SER A 82 12.05 8.68 -6.15
CA SER A 82 11.12 7.72 -6.73
C SER A 82 9.77 8.37 -6.90
N CYS A 83 9.13 8.04 -8.02
CA CYS A 83 7.80 8.53 -8.34
C CYS A 83 6.84 7.35 -8.49
N TYR A 84 5.59 7.57 -8.12
CA TYR A 84 4.53 6.62 -8.34
C TYR A 84 3.40 7.21 -9.20
N SER A 85 2.63 6.32 -9.80
CA SER A 85 1.38 6.67 -10.48
C SER A 85 0.38 5.52 -10.38
N ILE A 86 -0.91 5.87 -10.38
CA ILE A 86 -2.00 4.90 -10.48
C ILE A 86 -2.42 4.84 -11.95
N VAL A 87 -2.32 3.66 -12.56
CA VAL A 87 -2.71 3.45 -13.95
C VAL A 87 -4.06 2.75 -13.97
N THR A 88 -5.05 3.40 -14.60
CA THR A 88 -6.36 2.82 -14.85
C THR A 88 -6.65 2.83 -16.34
N SER A 89 -6.85 1.65 -16.93
CA SER A 89 -7.27 1.52 -18.33
C SER A 89 -8.70 1.01 -18.41
N LEU A 90 -9.45 1.53 -19.39
CA LEU A 90 -10.85 1.19 -19.63
C LEU A 90 -10.99 0.47 -20.98
N LEU A 91 -11.93 -0.45 -21.05
CA LEU A 91 -12.45 -1.04 -22.29
C LEU A 91 -13.39 -0.04 -22.97
N ALA A 92 -13.72 -0.30 -24.24
CA ALA A 92 -14.65 0.54 -25.02
C ALA A 92 -16.05 0.63 -24.39
N ASP A 93 -16.47 -0.37 -23.60
CA ASP A 93 -17.72 -0.39 -22.85
C ASP A 93 -17.63 0.31 -21.48
N GLY A 94 -16.52 0.99 -21.19
CA GLY A 94 -16.28 1.71 -19.93
C GLY A 94 -15.88 0.82 -18.76
N LYS A 95 -15.81 -0.51 -18.92
CA LYS A 95 -15.33 -1.41 -17.86
C LYS A 95 -13.83 -1.27 -17.69
N ILE A 96 -13.38 -1.38 -16.45
CA ILE A 96 -11.94 -1.34 -16.15
C ILE A 96 -11.27 -2.61 -16.69
N ARG A 97 -10.24 -2.40 -17.51
CA ARG A 97 -9.38 -3.47 -18.02
C ARG A 97 -8.23 -3.75 -17.06
N GLN A 98 -7.56 -2.69 -16.59
CA GLN A 98 -6.45 -2.79 -15.66
C GLN A 98 -6.49 -1.64 -14.68
N HIS A 99 -6.12 -1.91 -13.44
CA HIS A 99 -5.94 -0.92 -12.38
C HIS A 99 -4.75 -1.38 -11.53
N TYR A 100 -3.66 -0.61 -11.53
CA TYR A 100 -2.42 -0.98 -10.83
C TYR A 100 -1.62 0.26 -10.43
N VAL A 101 -0.72 0.08 -9.47
CA VAL A 101 0.26 1.08 -9.06
C VAL A 101 1.57 0.82 -9.81
N ARG A 102 2.19 1.89 -10.31
CA ARG A 102 3.50 1.86 -10.97
C ARG A 102 4.45 2.72 -10.17
N ILE A 103 5.52 2.13 -9.65
CA ILE A 103 6.62 2.85 -8.99
C ILE A 103 7.81 2.85 -9.94
N ASN A 104 8.29 4.02 -10.32
CA ASN A 104 9.34 4.21 -11.32
C ASN A 104 9.09 3.33 -12.58
N ARG A 105 10.09 2.53 -12.94
CA ARG A 105 10.05 1.59 -14.07
C ARG A 105 9.80 0.14 -13.64
N TRP A 106 9.45 -0.11 -12.38
CA TRP A 106 9.20 -1.46 -11.86
C TRP A 106 7.97 -2.08 -12.53
N PRO A 107 7.86 -3.42 -12.61
CA PRO A 107 6.68 -4.08 -13.16
C PRO A 107 5.38 -3.59 -12.49
N PRO A 108 4.22 -3.64 -13.20
CA PRO A 108 2.93 -3.24 -12.63
C PRO A 108 2.69 -3.93 -11.29
N MET A 109 2.26 -3.19 -10.27
CA MET A 109 1.89 -3.76 -8.98
C MET A 109 0.38 -3.73 -8.81
N TYR A 110 -0.19 -4.92 -8.68
CA TYR A 110 -1.61 -5.12 -8.56
C TYR A 110 -2.07 -4.85 -7.13
N VAL A 111 -3.30 -4.34 -7.04
CA VAL A 111 -3.88 -3.85 -5.80
C VAL A 111 -4.91 -4.86 -5.31
N THR A 112 -4.83 -5.23 -4.05
CA THR A 112 -5.80 -6.11 -3.40
C THR A 112 -6.21 -5.53 -2.05
N ARG A 113 -7.51 -5.54 -1.75
CA ARG A 113 -8.04 -5.30 -0.40
C ARG A 113 -8.08 -6.63 0.34
N LYS A 114 -7.47 -6.69 1.52
CA LYS A 114 -7.36 -7.91 2.34
C LYS A 114 -8.54 -7.99 3.33
N GLU A 115 -8.79 -9.19 3.87
CA GLU A 115 -9.89 -9.43 4.82
C GLU A 115 -9.74 -8.66 6.14
N ASP A 116 -8.51 -8.32 6.51
CA ASP A 116 -8.18 -7.48 7.66
C ASP A 116 -8.26 -5.97 7.35
N TRP A 117 -8.82 -5.62 6.20
CA TRP A 117 -9.02 -4.25 5.73
C TRP A 117 -7.72 -3.51 5.40
N SER A 118 -6.58 -4.22 5.37
CA SER A 118 -5.36 -3.68 4.81
C SER A 118 -5.41 -3.67 3.28
N TRP A 119 -4.69 -2.73 2.68
CA TRP A 119 -4.33 -2.76 1.27
C TRP A 119 -3.04 -3.54 1.09
N GLU A 120 -2.97 -4.29 0.00
CA GLU A 120 -1.74 -4.89 -0.51
C GLU A 120 -1.51 -4.41 -1.94
N ILE A 121 -0.27 -4.01 -2.24
CA ILE A 121 0.20 -3.64 -3.57
C ILE A 121 1.39 -4.54 -3.88
N SER A 122 1.25 -5.44 -4.84
CA SER A 122 2.25 -6.49 -5.05
C SER A 122 2.45 -6.87 -6.51
N ASN A 123 3.63 -7.40 -6.80
CA ASN A 123 3.95 -8.12 -8.02
C ASN A 123 4.86 -9.30 -7.67
N ASN A 124 5.38 -10.00 -8.67
CA ASN A 124 6.28 -11.13 -8.45
C ASN A 124 7.65 -10.74 -7.86
N LEU A 125 7.97 -9.47 -7.63
CA LEU A 125 9.25 -9.05 -7.09
C LEU A 125 9.12 -8.52 -5.66
N CYS A 126 8.08 -7.75 -5.36
CA CYS A 126 7.92 -7.11 -4.08
C CYS A 126 6.46 -6.97 -3.66
N ILE A 127 6.28 -6.80 -2.36
CA ILE A 127 4.99 -6.61 -1.71
C ILE A 127 5.07 -5.34 -0.86
N TYR A 128 4.03 -4.52 -0.96
CA TYR A 128 3.74 -3.42 -0.05
C TYR A 128 2.43 -3.76 0.68
N ARG A 129 2.41 -3.64 2.01
CA ARG A 129 1.20 -3.81 2.81
C ARG A 129 0.94 -2.55 3.63
N SER A 130 -0.27 -2.03 3.58
CA SER A 130 -0.63 -0.85 4.37
C SER A 130 -0.59 -1.19 5.85
N ILE A 131 0.10 -0.38 6.64
CA ILE A 131 0.09 -0.47 8.09
C ILE A 131 -1.27 0.06 8.58
N PRO A 132 -1.98 -0.68 9.43
CA PRO A 132 -3.18 -0.17 10.09
C PRO A 132 -2.80 1.01 10.98
N ASP A 133 -3.37 2.18 10.70
CA ASP A 133 -3.08 3.41 11.43
C ASP A 133 -4.23 3.74 12.41
N ALA A 134 -4.66 2.77 13.20
CA ALA A 134 -5.84 2.89 14.06
C ALA A 134 -5.76 4.03 15.10
N ASP A 135 -4.54 4.52 15.38
CA ASP A 135 -4.27 5.62 16.30
C ASP A 135 -4.40 7.02 15.67
N LYS A 136 -4.55 7.13 14.34
CA LYS A 136 -4.80 8.41 13.65
C LYS A 136 -6.29 8.77 13.71
N GLU A 137 -6.63 10.05 13.87
CA GLU A 137 -8.03 10.52 13.89
C GLU A 137 -8.82 10.15 12.61
N GLU A 138 -8.13 9.96 11.48
CA GLU A 138 -8.69 9.50 10.19
C GLU A 138 -8.12 8.13 9.75
N GLY A 139 -7.68 7.32 10.72
CA GLY A 139 -7.00 6.04 10.50
C GLY A 139 -7.88 4.97 9.85
N THR A 140 -7.27 4.20 8.97
CA THR A 140 -7.86 3.07 8.25
C THR A 140 -7.40 1.77 8.90
N GLY A 141 -8.12 1.35 9.94
CA GLY A 141 -7.93 0.06 10.59
C GLY A 141 -8.71 -0.06 11.90
N PRO A 142 -9.20 -1.25 12.28
CA PRO A 142 -9.77 -1.43 13.61
C PRO A 142 -8.66 -1.27 14.67
N LEU A 143 -8.97 -0.56 15.76
CA LEU A 143 -8.14 -0.57 16.98
C LEU A 143 -8.10 -2.01 17.52
N PHE A 144 -7.06 -2.75 17.19
CA PHE A 144 -6.79 -4.02 17.88
C PHE A 144 -6.21 -3.67 19.25
N LEU A 145 -7.08 -3.60 20.27
CA LEU A 145 -6.65 -3.63 21.66
C LEU A 145 -5.94 -4.96 21.89
N LEU A 146 -4.61 -4.94 21.94
CA LEU A 146 -3.81 -6.08 22.40
C LEU A 146 -4.20 -6.34 23.86
N TYR A 147 -4.90 -7.46 24.08
CA TYR A 147 -5.11 -8.03 25.42
C TYR A 147 -3.93 -8.91 25.80
#